data_AF-A0A7J8B7C8-F1
#
_entry.id   AF-A0A7J8B7C8-F1
#
_cell.length_a   1.000
_cell.length_b   1.000
_cell.length_c   1.000
_cell.angle_alpha   90.00
_cell.angle_beta   90.00
_cell.angle_gamma   90.00
#
_symmetry.space_group_name_H-M   'P 1'
#
loop_
_entity.id
_entity.type
_entity.pdbx_description
1 polymer ?
#
loop_
_entity_poly.entity_id
_entity_poly.type
_entity_poly.pdbx_seq_one_letter_code
_entity_poly.pdbx_strand_id
1 'polypeptide(L)'
;MKTHDRSGVGLTGSSQTMFYAEVTDGHRAGPGGGLAEEGELIEVVHLPLDGAQAFADNPDVPKTLGVIFGISWFLSCVAPGVGPQ
;
A
#
# COMPACT_ATOMS: atom_id res chain seq x y z
N MET A 1 -8.77 1.13 -8.13
CA MET A 1 -7.62 0.56 -8.87
C MET A 1 -7.87 -0.92 -9.14
N LYS A 2 -7.64 -1.39 -10.37
CA LYS A 2 -7.40 -2.81 -10.66
C LYS A 2 -6.26 -2.88 -11.67
N THR A 3 -5.05 -3.05 -11.16
CA THR A 3 -3.85 -3.17 -12.00
C THR A 3 -3.37 -4.61 -11.95
N HIS A 4 -2.96 -5.14 -13.11
CA HIS A 4 -2.34 -6.46 -13.22
C HIS A 4 -0.85 -6.27 -13.47
N ASP A 5 -0.03 -6.92 -12.66
CA ASP A 5 1.42 -6.91 -12.82
C ASP A 5 2.01 -8.33 -12.69
N ARG A 6 3.31 -8.44 -12.93
CA ARG A 6 4.06 -9.67 -12.80
C ARG A 6 5.20 -9.44 -11.82
N SER A 7 5.26 -10.23 -10.75
CA SER A 7 6.36 -10.23 -9.79
C SER A 7 7.37 -11.34 -10.10
N GLY A 8 8.63 -11.13 -9.72
CA GLY A 8 9.70 -12.13 -9.90
C GLY A 8 9.98 -12.48 -11.36
N VAL A 9 9.86 -11.51 -12.28
CA VAL A 9 10.15 -11.72 -13.70
C VAL A 9 11.60 -12.21 -13.87
N GLY A 10 11.77 -13.32 -14.58
CA GLY A 10 13.06 -14.03 -14.72
C GLY A 10 13.20 -15.30 -13.86
N LEU A 11 12.33 -15.50 -12.87
CA LEU A 11 12.29 -16.72 -12.04
C LEU A 11 10.89 -17.34 -12.00
N THR A 12 9.90 -16.61 -11.48
CA THR A 12 8.56 -17.16 -11.20
C THR A 12 7.47 -16.56 -12.07
N GLY A 13 7.55 -15.26 -12.39
CA GLY A 13 6.56 -14.57 -13.21
C GLY A 13 5.13 -14.60 -12.64
N SER A 14 5.01 -14.60 -11.31
CA SER A 14 3.72 -14.71 -10.61
C SER A 14 2.78 -13.57 -10.98
N SER A 15 1.51 -13.89 -11.23
CA SER A 15 0.49 -12.87 -11.50
C SER A 15 0.08 -12.19 -10.19
N GLN A 16 0.07 -10.87 -10.19
CA GLN A 16 -0.42 -10.07 -9.07
C GLN A 16 -1.52 -9.12 -9.54
N THR A 17 -2.47 -8.85 -8.64
CA THR A 17 -3.55 -7.90 -8.89
C THR A 17 -3.72 -7.01 -7.67
N MET A 18 -3.64 -5.69 -7.87
CA MET A 18 -3.72 -4.71 -6.79
C MET A 18 -5.06 -3.96 -6.84
N PHE A 19 -5.69 -3.84 -5.67
CA PHE A 19 -6.97 -3.15 -5.47
C PHE A 19 -6.80 -1.91 -4.58
N TYR A 20 -7.73 -0.96 -4.69
CA TYR A 20 -7.78 0.26 -3.87
C TYR A 20 -9.19 0.45 -3.33
N ALA A 21 -9.29 0.89 -2.07
CA ALA A 21 -10.53 1.24 -1.40
C ALA A 21 -10.31 2.46 -0.50
N GLU A 22 -11.32 3.32 -0.43
CA GLU A 22 -11.39 4.42 0.55
C GLU A 22 -12.06 3.92 1.81
N VAL A 23 -11.46 4.20 2.96
CA VAL A 23 -11.95 3.77 4.26
C VAL A 23 -11.99 4.95 5.22
N THR A 24 -12.91 4.88 6.18
CA THR A 24 -13.00 5.80 7.31
C THR A 24 -12.88 5.01 8.60
N ASP A 25 -12.68 5.70 9.72
CA ASP A 25 -12.65 5.06 11.05
C ASP A 25 -13.94 4.30 11.38
N GLY A 26 -15.07 4.66 10.77
CA GLY A 26 -16.34 3.95 10.92
C GLY A 26 -16.34 2.52 10.35
N HIS A 27 -15.38 2.19 9.47
CA HIS A 27 -15.21 0.83 8.95
C HIS A 27 -14.29 -0.04 9.82
N ARG A 28 -13.71 0.51 10.90
CA ARG A 28 -12.75 -0.20 11.73
C ARG A 28 -13.45 -1.19 12.67
N ALA A 29 -13.22 -2.48 12.46
CA ALA A 29 -13.74 -3.55 13.32
C ALA A 29 -12.78 -3.94 14.47
N GLY A 30 -11.51 -3.49 14.43
CA GLY A 30 -10.49 -3.86 15.39
C GLY A 30 -9.16 -3.13 15.16
N PRO A 31 -8.09 -3.52 15.87
CA PRO A 31 -6.78 -2.88 15.71
C PRO A 31 -6.19 -3.04 14.29
N GLY A 32 -6.60 -4.09 13.56
CA GLY A 32 -6.00 -4.50 12.29
C GLY A 32 -4.75 -5.34 12.51
N GLY A 33 -3.98 -5.59 11.44
CA GLY A 33 -2.76 -6.39 11.50
C GLY A 33 -3.01 -7.88 11.32
N GLY A 34 -2.01 -8.69 11.66
CA GLY A 34 -2.05 -10.14 11.47
C GLY A 34 -2.67 -10.88 12.65
N LEU A 35 -3.19 -12.08 12.38
CA LEU A 35 -3.61 -13.04 13.40
C LEU A 35 -2.40 -13.81 13.96
N ALA A 36 -1.99 -13.48 15.18
CA ALA A 36 -0.84 -14.12 15.83
C ALA A 36 -1.02 -15.64 16.01
N GLU A 37 -2.26 -16.11 16.20
CA GLU A 37 -2.60 -17.53 16.30
C GLU A 37 -2.40 -18.30 14.98
N GLU A 38 -2.45 -17.59 13.85
CA GLU A 38 -2.13 -18.11 12.52
C GLU A 38 -0.65 -17.86 12.14
N GLY A 39 0.14 -17.27 13.04
CA GLY A 39 1.54 -16.94 12.83
C GLY A 39 1.78 -15.63 12.05
N GLU A 40 0.74 -14.81 11.85
CA GLU A 40 0.84 -13.55 11.14
C GLU A 40 1.28 -12.41 12.09
N LEU A 41 2.57 -12.07 12.06
CA LEU A 41 3.14 -10.98 12.84
C LEU A 41 3.18 -9.69 12.01
N ILE A 42 2.00 -9.14 11.68
CA ILE A 42 1.85 -7.99 10.78
C ILE A 42 1.34 -6.77 11.56
N GLU A 43 2.05 -5.65 11.43
CA GLU A 43 1.67 -4.35 12.00
C GLU A 43 0.94 -3.47 10.97
N VAL A 44 0.00 -2.65 11.46
CA VAL A 44 -0.65 -1.61 10.65
C VAL A 44 0.13 -0.31 10.76
N VAL A 45 0.55 0.23 9.61
CA VAL A 45 1.19 1.54 9.51
C VAL A 45 0.25 2.50 8.78
N HIS A 46 -0.01 3.65 9.40
CA HIS A 46 -0.71 4.77 8.76
C HIS A 46 0.32 5.78 8.27
N LEU A 47 0.38 6.00 6.96
CA LEU A 47 1.31 6.94 6.33
C LEU A 47 0.55 8.22 5.93
N PRO A 48 0.86 9.37 6.54
CA PRO A 48 0.29 10.66 6.14
C PRO A 48 0.62 11.01 4.68
N LEU A 49 -0.32 11.67 3.98
CA LEU A 49 -0.18 11.99 2.55
C LEU A 49 0.95 12.98 2.27
N ASP A 50 1.17 13.94 3.16
CA ASP A 50 2.26 14.93 3.09
C ASP A 50 3.65 14.28 3.15
N GLY A 51 3.79 13.17 3.88
CA GLY A 51 5.03 12.39 3.99
C GLY A 51 5.17 11.25 2.98
N ALA A 52 4.12 10.94 2.21
CA ALA A 52 4.06 9.70 1.45
C ALA A 52 5.13 9.61 0.34
N GLN A 53 5.37 10.70 -0.39
CA GLN A 53 6.40 10.73 -1.43
C GLN A 53 7.81 10.58 -0.84
N ALA A 54 8.11 11.30 0.25
CA ALA A 54 9.40 11.21 0.94
C ALA A 54 9.66 9.80 1.48
N PHE A 55 8.62 9.12 2.01
CA PHE A 55 8.72 7.74 2.44
C PHE A 55 9.01 6.77 1.27
N ALA A 56 8.32 6.96 0.13
CA ALA A 56 8.53 6.14 -1.07
C ALA A 56 9.97 6.28 -1.61
N ASP A 57 10.51 7.50 -1.59
CA ASP A 57 11.84 7.81 -2.14
C ASP A 57 13.00 7.48 -1.18
N ASN A 58 12.74 7.29 0.11
CA ASN A 58 13.78 7.03 1.11
C ASN A 58 14.39 5.62 0.93
N PRO A 59 15.65 5.46 0.52
CA PRO A 59 16.27 4.15 0.31
C PRO A 59 16.61 3.41 1.62
N ASP A 60 16.70 4.13 2.74
CA ASP A 60 17.09 3.56 4.05
C ASP A 60 15.94 2.79 4.71
N VAL A 61 14.71 2.94 4.19
CA VAL A 61 13.54 2.18 4.64
C VAL A 61 13.27 1.05 3.63
N PRO A 62 13.43 -0.23 4.02
CA PRO A 62 13.11 -1.36 3.15
C PRO A 62 11.63 -1.36 2.74
N LYS A 63 11.37 -1.45 1.44
CA LYS A 63 10.01 -1.44 0.86
C LYS A 63 9.94 -2.42 -0.29
N THR A 64 8.78 -3.05 -0.47
CA THR A 64 8.53 -3.83 -1.68
C THR A 64 8.20 -2.90 -2.85
N LEU A 65 8.39 -3.39 -4.08
CA LEU A 65 8.01 -2.63 -5.28
C LEU A 65 6.51 -2.28 -5.29
N GLY A 66 5.67 -3.16 -4.75
CA GLY A 66 4.22 -2.93 -4.63
C GLY A 66 3.87 -1.74 -3.74
N VAL A 67 4.62 -1.49 -2.65
CA VAL A 67 4.42 -0.32 -1.78
C VAL A 67 4.77 0.96 -2.53
N ILE A 68 5.93 1.00 -3.18
CA ILE A 68 6.38 2.17 -3.97
C ILE A 68 5.36 2.46 -5.07
N PHE A 69 4.97 1.43 -5.83
CA PHE A 69 3.99 1.56 -6.91
C PHE A 69 2.61 2.04 -6.40
N GLY A 70 2.12 1.48 -5.29
CA GLY A 70 0.83 1.88 -4.71
C GLY A 70 0.79 3.36 -4.31
N ILE A 71 1.86 3.86 -3.68
CA ILE A 71 2.00 5.26 -3.31
C ILE A 71 2.07 6.15 -4.56
N SER A 72 2.96 5.84 -5.50
CA SER A 72 3.10 6.65 -6.73
C SER A 72 1.81 6.70 -7.55
N TRP A 73 1.09 5.58 -7.66
CA TRP A 73 -0.21 5.52 -8.32
C TRP A 73 -1.24 6.39 -7.60
N PHE A 74 -1.35 6.27 -6.28
CA PHE A 74 -2.32 7.05 -5.50
C PHE A 74 -2.08 8.55 -5.66
N LEU A 75 -0.84 9.01 -5.51
CA LEU A 75 -0.47 10.41 -5.65
C LEU A 75 -0.71 10.95 -7.06
N SER A 76 -0.56 10.11 -8.09
CA SER A 76 -0.74 10.52 -9.49
C SER A 76 -2.21 10.47 -9.96
N CYS A 77 -3.00 9.53 -9.46
CA CYS A 77 -4.32 9.22 -10.03
C CYS A 77 -5.49 9.55 -9.10
N VAL A 78 -5.28 9.53 -7.78
CA VAL A 78 -6.38 9.69 -6.81
C VAL A 78 -6.25 11.00 -6.06
N ALA A 79 -5.08 11.27 -5.47
CA ALA A 79 -4.85 12.48 -4.67
C ALA A 79 -5.25 13.80 -5.37
N PRO A 80 -5.07 13.99 -6.70
CA PRO A 80 -5.50 15.22 -7.37
C PRO A 80 -7.03 15.44 -7.36
N GLY A 81 -7.82 14.36 -7.19
CA GLY A 81 -9.29 14.41 -7.09
C GLY A 81 -9.81 14.44 -5.65
N VAL A 82 -8.96 14.19 -4.67
CA VAL A 82 -9.30 14.34 -3.25
C VAL A 82 -9.08 15.80 -2.89
N GLY A 83 -10.16 16.51 -2.55
CA GLY A 83 -10.07 17.92 -2.14
C GLY A 83 -9.13 18.11 -0.94
N PRO A 84 -8.67 19.35 -0.68
CA PRO A 84 -7.87 19.62 0.51
C PRO A 84 -8.63 19.17 1.76
N GLN A 85 -7.96 18.37 2.60
CA GLN A 85 -8.43 17.96 3.92
C GLN A 85 -8.44 19.16 4.89
#